data_AF-A0A401Q8Z7-F1
#
_entry.id   AF-A0A401Q8Z7-F1
#
_cell.length_a   1.000
_cell.length_b   1.000
_cell.length_c   1.000
_cell.angle_alpha   90.00
_cell.angle_beta   90.00
_cell.angle_gamma   90.00
#
_symmetry.space_group_name_H-M   'P 1'
#
loop_
_entity.id
_entity.type
_entity.pdbx_description
1 polymer ?
#
loop_
_entity_poly.entity_id
_entity_poly.type
_entity_poly.pdbx_seq_one_letter_code
_entity_poly.pdbx_strand_id
1 'polypeptide(L)'
;EIPVGGFDNWFKLEPRSSSSRVQGDCHLILTLTMSQRGTELCKKMSGERIHELLLRQLLEFENPDFQEDQNSWSGKLSRHAVTILSYHAMQVDFSLQQKAAVEWQAYSKHHHFRSVDYGFLLQLLEGLDQTLEFNVLLKEQEESLGDNFVLFIDYSWDLLQRMRHSFPFNDPVALKQLELMLRCLLKIYSMKAFQVVCPLHNQLHVDIATVVKKSTAEWYRKMCDKFQPKVKVRVTV
;
A
#
# COMPACT_ATOMS: atom_id res chain seq x y z
N GLU A 1 15.68 6.56 26.43
CA GLU A 1 14.86 7.14 25.34
C GLU A 1 13.39 6.98 25.70
N ILE A 2 12.56 8.00 25.52
CA ILE A 2 11.11 7.90 25.75
C ILE A 2 10.47 7.46 24.43
N PRO A 3 9.78 6.29 24.38
CA PRO A 3 9.17 5.80 23.15
C PRO A 3 7.94 6.63 22.76
N VAL A 4 7.58 6.58 21.47
CA VAL A 4 6.51 7.39 20.87
C VAL A 4 5.17 7.22 21.58
N GLY A 5 4.84 6.00 22.05
CA GLY A 5 3.59 5.72 22.77
C GLY A 5 3.55 6.23 24.22
N GLY A 6 4.58 6.95 24.68
CA GLY A 6 4.73 7.32 26.08
C GLY A 6 5.26 6.17 26.93
N PHE A 7 5.30 6.41 28.24
CA PHE A 7 5.75 5.44 29.24
C PHE A 7 4.61 5.21 30.23
N ASP A 8 4.24 3.96 30.48
CA ASP A 8 3.28 3.59 31.52
C ASP A 8 3.88 2.42 32.31
N ASN A 9 4.51 2.71 33.45
CA ASN A 9 5.19 1.72 34.27
C ASN A 9 5.27 2.13 35.75
N TRP A 10 5.45 1.13 36.60
CA TRP A 10 5.81 1.30 38.00
C TRP A 10 7.33 1.44 38.16
N PHE A 11 7.75 2.45 38.93
CA PHE A 11 9.15 2.74 39.20
C PHE A 11 9.42 2.68 40.70
N LYS A 12 10.45 1.94 41.10
CA LYS A 12 10.93 1.93 42.48
C LYS A 12 11.53 3.29 42.83
N LEU A 13 11.10 3.85 43.96
CA LEU A 13 11.64 5.10 44.45
C LEU A 13 13.05 4.89 44.99
N GLU A 14 14.01 5.63 44.45
CA GLU A 14 15.39 5.63 44.94
C GLU A 14 15.62 6.78 45.93
N PRO A 15 16.34 6.54 47.04
CA PRO A 15 16.65 7.58 48.00
C PRO A 15 17.59 8.63 47.38
N ARG A 16 17.19 9.90 47.46
CA ARG A 16 17.96 11.05 46.94
C ARG A 16 19.30 11.28 47.68
N SER A 17 19.46 10.74 48.88
CA SER A 17 20.66 10.84 49.71
C SER A 17 20.74 9.69 50.71
N SER A 18 21.93 9.43 51.26
CA SER A 18 22.16 8.38 52.28
C SER A 18 21.36 8.56 53.58
N SER A 19 20.84 9.77 53.83
CA SER A 19 19.99 10.10 54.97
C SER A 19 18.49 9.94 54.69
N SER A 20 18.10 9.71 53.43
CA SER A 20 16.70 9.58 53.01
C SER A 20 16.25 8.12 53.07
N ARG A 21 15.20 7.84 53.84
CA ARG A 21 14.51 6.54 53.84
C ARG A 21 13.22 6.66 53.03
N VAL A 22 13.33 6.54 51.71
CA VAL A 22 12.18 6.45 50.83
C VAL A 22 11.99 4.99 50.43
N GLN A 23 10.78 4.49 50.64
CA GLN A 23 10.34 3.14 50.24
C GLN A 23 8.99 3.27 49.54
N GLY A 24 8.81 2.55 48.45
CA GLY A 24 7.57 2.52 47.68
C GLY A 24 7.83 2.56 46.17
N ASP A 25 6.75 2.34 45.43
CA ASP A 25 6.73 2.40 43.97
C ASP A 25 5.87 3.59 43.52
N CYS A 26 6.27 4.22 42.42
CA CYS A 26 5.55 5.32 41.79
C CYS A 26 5.08 4.87 40.40
N HIS A 27 3.78 4.98 40.15
CA HIS A 27 3.22 4.76 38.82
C HIS A 27 3.38 6.04 37.99
N LEU A 28 4.19 5.99 36.95
CA LEU A 28 4.42 7.13 36.06
C LEU A 28 3.82 6.85 34.69
N ILE A 29 2.89 7.73 34.30
CA ILE A 29 2.37 7.82 32.94
C ILE A 29 2.97 9.08 32.32
N LEU A 30 3.93 8.90 31.42
CA LEU A 30 4.65 9.98 30.74
C LEU A 30 4.21 10.03 29.29
N THR A 31 3.56 11.12 28.90
CA THR A 31 3.19 11.40 27.51
C THR A 31 3.92 12.64 27.04
N LEU A 32 4.66 12.56 25.93
CA LEU A 32 5.35 13.70 25.35
C LEU A 32 4.47 14.33 24.27
N THR A 33 3.81 15.44 24.60
CA THR A 33 3.02 16.22 23.63
C THR A 33 3.78 17.47 23.22
N MET A 34 4.02 17.66 21.92
CA MET A 34 4.51 18.95 21.42
C MET A 34 3.33 19.88 21.19
N SER A 35 3.28 21.01 21.91
CA SER A 35 2.32 22.07 21.59
C SER A 35 2.69 22.69 20.23
N GLN A 36 1.82 22.52 19.23
CA GLN A 36 2.02 23.07 17.89
C GLN A 36 2.22 24.59 17.98
N ARG A 37 3.40 25.09 17.59
CA ARG A 37 3.47 26.40 16.94
C ARG A 37 3.21 26.16 15.46
N GLY A 38 1.94 26.20 15.07
CA GLY A 38 1.55 26.03 13.67
C GLY A 38 2.30 27.03 12.79
N THR A 39 3.07 26.53 11.83
CA THR A 39 3.69 27.35 10.78
C THR A 39 2.65 27.62 9.69
N GLU A 40 2.84 28.65 8.87
CA GLU A 40 1.96 28.95 7.71
C GLU A 40 1.79 27.76 6.74
N LEU A 41 2.71 26.78 6.76
CA LEU A 41 2.59 25.52 6.01
C LEU A 41 1.53 24.56 6.58
N CYS A 42 1.37 24.47 7.90
CA CYS A 42 0.28 23.67 8.52
C CYS A 42 -1.12 24.19 8.16
N LYS A 43 -1.23 25.48 7.78
CA LYS A 43 -2.50 26.07 7.36
C LYS A 43 -2.88 25.75 5.90
N LYS A 44 -1.93 25.27 5.08
CA LYS A 44 -2.13 25.04 3.64
C LYS A 44 -2.36 23.58 3.25
N MET A 45 -1.95 22.62 4.08
CA MET A 45 -2.09 21.19 3.80
C MET A 45 -2.61 20.47 5.04
N SER A 46 -3.54 19.52 4.84
CA SER A 46 -4.01 18.66 5.93
C SER A 46 -2.87 17.78 6.44
N GLY A 47 -2.90 17.44 7.73
CA GLY A 47 -1.91 16.54 8.31
C GLY A 47 -1.88 15.16 7.63
N GLU A 48 -3.04 14.69 7.12
CA GLU A 48 -3.14 13.49 6.28
C GLU A 48 -2.29 13.59 5.02
N ARG A 49 -2.37 14.72 4.31
CA ARG A 49 -1.60 14.94 3.08
C ARG A 49 -0.10 14.99 3.35
N ILE A 50 0.31 15.62 4.45
CA ILE A 50 1.73 15.66 4.85
C ILE A 50 2.22 14.24 5.20
N HIS A 51 1.41 13.46 5.89
CA HIS A 51 1.74 12.07 6.23
C HIS A 51 1.91 11.20 4.97
N GLU A 52 1.00 11.32 3.99
CA GLU A 52 1.10 10.61 2.71
C GLU A 52 2.39 10.99 1.96
N LEU A 53 2.73 12.29 1.89
CA LEU A 53 3.95 12.76 1.23
C LEU A 53 5.22 12.27 1.91
N LEU A 54 5.24 12.26 3.25
CA LEU A 54 6.34 11.74 4.04
C LEU A 54 6.53 10.25 3.80
N LEU A 55 5.45 9.47 3.84
CA LEU A 55 5.48 8.04 3.55
C LEU A 55 6.00 7.78 2.15
N ARG A 56 5.49 8.49 1.14
CA ARG A 56 5.97 8.35 -0.25
C ARG A 56 7.47 8.62 -0.37
N GLN A 57 7.97 9.68 0.25
CA GLN A 57 9.40 10.01 0.21
C GLN A 57 10.27 8.91 0.84
N LEU A 58 9.80 8.31 1.94
CA LEU A 58 10.47 7.20 2.59
C LEU A 58 10.44 5.94 1.72
N LEU A 59 9.33 5.65 1.04
CA LEU A 59 9.22 4.53 0.09
C LEU A 59 10.18 4.68 -1.09
N GLU A 60 10.33 5.89 -1.63
CA GLU A 60 11.28 6.18 -2.71
C GLU A 60 12.74 6.00 -2.27
N PHE A 61 13.04 6.37 -1.02
CA PHE A 61 14.39 6.24 -0.44
C PHE A 61 14.75 4.79 -0.10
N GLU A 62 13.81 4.03 0.46
CA GLU A 62 14.06 2.68 0.97
C GLU A 62 13.90 1.58 -0.06
N ASN A 63 13.21 1.86 -1.16
CA ASN A 63 13.16 0.99 -2.32
C ASN A 63 13.99 1.63 -3.46
N PRO A 64 15.32 1.83 -3.32
CA PRO A 64 16.15 2.25 -4.45
C PRO A 64 16.07 1.18 -5.54
N ASP A 65 16.21 1.58 -6.81
CA ASP A 65 16.02 0.70 -7.96
C ASP A 65 16.74 -0.64 -7.76
N PHE A 66 15.98 -1.67 -7.38
CA PHE A 66 16.51 -3.00 -7.11
C PHE A 66 16.81 -3.65 -8.46
N GLN A 67 17.98 -3.32 -9.02
CA GLN A 67 18.67 -4.20 -9.93
C GLN A 67 19.33 -5.29 -9.09
N GLU A 68 19.20 -6.55 -9.54
CA GLU A 68 19.73 -7.77 -8.91
C GLU A 68 18.85 -8.38 -7.82
N ASP A 69 17.60 -8.69 -8.16
CA ASP A 69 17.05 -10.04 -8.10
C ASP A 69 15.54 -9.96 -8.37
N GLN A 70 14.96 -11.01 -8.94
CA GLN A 70 13.54 -11.09 -9.32
C GLN A 70 12.56 -11.04 -8.13
N ASN A 71 13.01 -10.56 -6.97
CA ASN A 71 12.23 -10.46 -5.75
C ASN A 71 11.67 -9.04 -5.58
N SER A 72 10.35 -8.94 -5.55
CA SER A 72 9.64 -7.73 -5.15
C SER A 72 10.09 -7.26 -3.76
N TRP A 73 10.18 -5.94 -3.56
CA TRP A 73 10.57 -5.39 -2.26
C TRP A 73 9.55 -5.78 -1.18
N SER A 74 10.02 -6.21 -0.02
CA SER A 74 9.17 -6.78 1.04
C SER A 74 8.12 -5.84 1.66
N GLY A 75 8.16 -4.55 1.32
CA GLY A 75 7.29 -3.52 1.91
C GLY A 75 7.74 -3.04 3.31
N LYS A 76 8.75 -3.66 3.91
CA LYS A 76 9.19 -3.33 5.27
C LYS A 76 10.06 -2.08 5.30
N LEU A 77 9.56 -1.07 6.02
CA LEU A 77 10.31 0.14 6.28
C LEU A 77 11.41 -0.07 7.33
N SER A 78 12.48 0.72 7.26
CA SER A 78 13.53 0.76 8.29
C SER A 78 12.96 1.25 9.62
N ARG A 79 13.60 0.84 10.72
CA ARG A 79 13.22 1.29 12.07
C ARG A 79 13.15 2.82 12.17
N HIS A 80 14.04 3.53 11.47
CA HIS A 80 14.08 4.99 11.48
C HIS A 80 12.88 5.59 10.76
N ALA A 81 12.54 5.09 9.57
CA ALA A 81 11.36 5.51 8.81
C ALA A 81 10.06 5.25 9.57
N VAL A 82 9.91 4.06 10.16
CA VAL A 82 8.76 3.71 11.02
C VAL A 82 8.64 4.67 12.21
N THR A 83 9.77 5.02 12.83
CA THR A 83 9.81 5.95 13.96
C THR A 83 9.35 7.35 13.55
N ILE A 84 9.87 7.87 12.44
CA ILE A 84 9.50 9.18 11.89
C ILE A 84 7.99 9.25 11.59
N LEU A 85 7.46 8.22 10.91
CA LEU A 85 6.03 8.13 10.60
C LEU A 85 5.18 8.04 11.87
N SER A 86 5.62 7.28 12.87
CA SER A 86 4.90 7.13 14.14
C SER A 86 4.83 8.46 14.90
N TYR A 87 5.92 9.22 14.94
CA TYR A 87 5.92 10.56 15.55
C TYR A 87 4.99 11.51 14.81
N HIS A 88 5.01 11.51 13.48
CA HIS A 88 4.12 12.38 12.70
C HIS A 88 2.64 12.00 12.89
N ALA A 89 2.31 10.70 12.87
CA ALA A 89 0.96 10.23 13.10
C ALA A 89 0.43 10.66 14.49
N MET A 90 1.27 10.58 15.52
CA MET A 90 0.93 11.05 16.86
C MET A 90 0.74 12.58 16.90
N GLN A 91 1.54 13.36 16.18
CA GLN A 91 1.42 14.82 16.15
C GLN A 91 0.14 15.33 15.48
N VAL A 92 -0.44 14.53 14.59
CA VAL A 92 -1.65 14.86 13.82
C VAL A 92 -2.88 14.19 14.44
N ASP A 93 -2.72 13.41 15.52
CA ASP A 93 -3.77 12.57 16.12
C ASP A 93 -4.46 11.67 15.07
N PHE A 94 -3.64 10.96 14.29
CA PHE A 94 -4.12 10.06 13.24
C PHE A 94 -4.95 8.91 13.80
N SER A 95 -6.20 8.78 13.35
CA SER A 95 -7.00 7.60 13.65
C SER A 95 -6.42 6.34 12.97
N LEU A 96 -6.75 5.17 13.52
CA LEU A 96 -6.33 3.89 12.95
C LEU A 96 -6.82 3.71 11.51
N GLN A 97 -8.04 4.16 11.21
CA GLN A 97 -8.63 4.12 9.87
C GLN A 97 -7.89 5.04 8.89
N GLN A 98 -7.62 6.29 9.26
CA GLN A 98 -6.86 7.21 8.43
C GLN A 98 -5.47 6.65 8.14
N LYS A 99 -4.82 6.06 9.15
CA LYS A 99 -3.49 5.44 9.01
C LYS A 99 -3.52 4.32 7.98
N ALA A 100 -4.44 3.37 8.13
CA ALA A 100 -4.56 2.24 7.22
C ALA A 100 -4.89 2.69 5.79
N ALA A 101 -5.75 3.71 5.63
CA ALA A 101 -6.12 4.26 4.33
C ALA A 101 -4.92 4.93 3.64
N VAL A 102 -4.19 5.79 4.34
CA VAL A 102 -3.00 6.47 3.79
C VAL A 102 -1.88 5.47 3.47
N GLU A 103 -1.66 4.49 4.34
CA GLU A 103 -0.69 3.41 4.09
C GLU A 103 -1.06 2.66 2.81
N TRP A 104 -2.28 2.12 2.72
CA TRP A 104 -2.74 1.43 1.50
C TRP A 104 -2.56 2.29 0.25
N GLN A 105 -3.03 3.54 0.27
CA GLN A 105 -2.97 4.44 -0.87
C GLN A 105 -1.53 4.71 -1.31
N ALA A 106 -0.63 4.99 -0.37
CA ALA A 106 0.77 5.27 -0.67
C ALA A 106 1.51 4.04 -1.23
N TYR A 107 1.36 2.87 -0.60
CA TYR A 107 1.99 1.64 -1.07
C TYR A 107 1.43 1.16 -2.41
N SER A 108 0.12 1.25 -2.63
CA SER A 108 -0.54 0.91 -3.89
C SER A 108 -0.07 1.80 -5.05
N LYS A 109 0.05 3.11 -4.82
CA LYS A 109 0.62 4.06 -5.80
C LYS A 109 2.10 3.78 -6.04
N HIS A 110 2.88 3.49 -5.01
CA HIS A 110 4.30 3.14 -5.15
C HIS A 110 4.49 1.87 -5.96
N HIS A 111 3.66 0.85 -5.73
CA HIS A 111 3.70 -0.43 -6.43
C HIS A 111 3.62 -0.31 -7.95
N HIS A 112 2.86 0.66 -8.47
CA HIS A 112 2.78 0.94 -9.91
C HIS A 112 4.14 1.29 -10.53
N PHE A 113 4.97 2.02 -9.79
CA PHE A 113 6.27 2.50 -10.28
C PHE A 113 7.40 1.55 -9.89
N ARG A 114 7.32 0.96 -8.71
CA ARG A 114 8.33 0.07 -8.15
C ARG A 114 7.67 -1.12 -7.48
N SER A 115 8.04 -2.33 -7.91
CA SER A 115 7.43 -3.57 -7.41
C SER A 115 7.57 -3.72 -5.89
N VAL A 116 6.43 -3.84 -5.23
CA VAL A 116 6.26 -4.21 -3.82
C VAL A 116 5.63 -5.59 -3.78
N ASP A 117 5.99 -6.41 -2.80
CA ASP A 117 5.42 -7.75 -2.64
C ASP A 117 3.88 -7.69 -2.51
N TYR A 118 3.19 -8.47 -3.35
CA TYR A 118 1.72 -8.52 -3.32
C TYR A 118 1.19 -9.12 -2.00
N GLY A 119 1.97 -9.97 -1.32
CA GLY A 119 1.62 -10.47 0.01
C GLY A 119 1.55 -9.35 1.05
N PHE A 120 2.49 -8.41 1.00
CA PHE A 120 2.45 -7.21 1.84
C PHE A 120 1.26 -6.30 1.51
N LEU A 121 0.99 -6.07 0.22
CA LEU A 121 -0.17 -5.30 -0.21
C LEU A 121 -1.50 -5.93 0.24
N LEU A 122 -1.60 -7.26 0.21
CA LEU A 122 -2.76 -7.98 0.72
C LEU A 122 -2.95 -7.77 2.23
N GLN A 123 -1.86 -7.79 3.01
CA GLN A 123 -1.92 -7.49 4.44
C GLN A 123 -2.41 -6.06 4.72
N LEU A 124 -1.99 -5.08 3.92
CA LEU A 124 -2.50 -3.71 4.03
C LEU A 124 -4.01 -3.64 3.73
N LEU A 125 -4.49 -4.34 2.70
CA LEU A 125 -5.93 -4.43 2.40
C LEU A 125 -6.72 -5.09 3.53
N GLU A 126 -6.18 -6.15 4.13
CA GLU A 126 -6.80 -6.81 5.28
C GLU A 126 -6.88 -5.89 6.50
N GLY A 127 -5.81 -5.16 6.81
CA GLY A 127 -5.80 -4.17 7.89
C GLY A 127 -6.73 -2.99 7.62
N LEU A 128 -6.81 -2.54 6.37
CA LEU A 128 -7.76 -1.51 5.95
C LEU A 128 -9.20 -1.98 6.15
N ASP A 129 -9.56 -3.17 5.65
CA ASP A 129 -10.93 -3.70 5.79
C ASP A 129 -11.35 -3.92 7.25
N GLN A 130 -10.40 -4.24 8.14
CA GLN A 130 -10.68 -4.39 9.57
C GLN A 130 -10.90 -3.07 10.31
N THR A 131 -10.23 -2.00 9.87
CA THR A 131 -10.24 -0.70 10.56
C THR A 131 -11.21 0.31 9.94
N LEU A 132 -11.66 0.06 8.71
CA LEU A 132 -12.45 1.02 7.96
C LEU A 132 -13.93 1.01 8.37
N GLU A 133 -14.34 2.06 9.06
CA GLU A 133 -15.74 2.35 9.36
C GLU A 133 -16.31 3.29 8.29
N PHE A 134 -17.09 2.73 7.36
CA PHE A 134 -17.58 3.49 6.20
C PHE A 134 -18.51 4.66 6.59
N ASN A 135 -19.30 4.50 7.66
CA ASN A 135 -20.27 5.52 8.11
C ASN A 135 -19.60 6.80 8.67
N VAL A 136 -18.28 6.81 8.81
CA VAL A 136 -17.50 7.88 9.44
C VAL A 136 -16.59 8.59 8.41
N LEU A 137 -16.52 8.10 7.16
CA LEU A 137 -15.66 8.69 6.13
C LEU A 137 -16.20 10.03 5.62
N LEU A 138 -15.28 10.97 5.41
CA LEU A 138 -15.58 12.19 4.66
C LEU A 138 -15.65 11.86 3.16
N LYS A 139 -16.51 12.55 2.42
CA LYS A 139 -16.70 12.35 0.97
C LYS A 139 -15.38 12.40 0.18
N GLU A 140 -14.49 13.34 0.53
CA GLU A 140 -13.18 13.46 -0.12
C GLU A 140 -12.29 12.21 0.12
N GLN A 141 -12.40 11.58 1.29
CA GLN A 141 -11.66 10.36 1.61
C GLN A 141 -12.25 9.15 0.88
N GLU A 142 -13.58 9.08 0.74
CA GLU A 142 -14.25 8.06 -0.06
C GLU A 142 -13.84 8.13 -1.54
N GLU A 143 -13.85 9.33 -2.13
CA GLU A 143 -13.44 9.57 -3.51
C GLU A 143 -11.97 9.19 -3.72
N SER A 144 -11.07 9.68 -2.87
CA SER A 144 -9.64 9.37 -2.94
C SER A 144 -9.35 7.87 -2.80
N LEU A 145 -10.10 7.18 -1.93
CA LEU A 145 -9.98 5.73 -1.75
C LEU A 145 -10.52 4.97 -2.97
N GLY A 146 -11.67 5.39 -3.51
CA GLY A 146 -12.26 4.84 -4.72
C GLY A 146 -11.31 4.96 -5.92
N ASP A 147 -10.77 6.15 -6.16
CA ASP A 147 -9.77 6.39 -7.21
C ASP A 147 -8.55 5.48 -7.04
N ASN A 148 -8.10 5.26 -5.80
CA ASN A 148 -6.97 4.37 -5.54
C ASN A 148 -7.28 2.89 -5.84
N PHE A 149 -8.49 2.42 -5.50
CA PHE A 149 -8.91 1.06 -5.86
C PHE A 149 -8.99 0.89 -7.37
N VAL A 150 -9.60 1.85 -8.08
CA VAL A 150 -9.71 1.81 -9.55
C VAL A 150 -8.33 1.79 -10.19
N LEU A 151 -7.41 2.65 -9.76
CA LEU A 151 -6.03 2.66 -10.27
C LEU A 151 -5.33 1.30 -10.08
N PHE A 152 -5.42 0.70 -8.90
CA PHE A 152 -4.83 -0.60 -8.64
C PHE A 152 -5.45 -1.72 -9.50
N ILE A 153 -6.78 -1.68 -9.67
CA ILE A 153 -7.53 -2.62 -10.50
C ILE A 153 -7.11 -2.49 -11.97
N ASP A 154 -7.06 -1.27 -12.51
CA ASP A 154 -6.68 -1.01 -13.91
C ASP A 154 -5.25 -1.46 -14.21
N TYR A 155 -4.33 -1.24 -13.28
CA TYR A 155 -2.97 -1.75 -13.39
C TYR A 155 -2.90 -3.27 -13.37
N SER A 156 -3.68 -3.91 -12.50
CA SER A 156 -3.79 -5.36 -12.47
C SER A 156 -4.36 -5.91 -13.79
N TRP A 157 -5.30 -5.19 -14.42
CA TRP A 157 -5.82 -5.55 -15.74
C TRP A 157 -4.78 -5.43 -16.85
N ASP A 158 -3.97 -4.37 -16.85
CA ASP A 158 -2.88 -4.21 -17.81
C ASP A 158 -1.81 -5.32 -17.65
N LEU A 159 -1.49 -5.70 -16.40
CA LEU A 159 -0.61 -6.84 -16.12
C LEU A 159 -1.21 -8.16 -16.59
N LEU A 160 -2.51 -8.40 -16.35
CA LEU A 160 -3.21 -9.60 -16.83
C LEU A 160 -3.32 -9.64 -18.35
N GLN A 161 -3.50 -8.49 -19.01
CA GLN A 161 -3.50 -8.41 -20.46
C GLN A 161 -2.14 -8.84 -21.03
N ARG A 162 -1.05 -8.57 -20.30
CA ARG A 162 0.32 -8.96 -20.65
C ARG A 162 0.83 -10.17 -19.86
N MET A 163 -0.07 -10.96 -19.26
CA MET A 163 0.25 -12.05 -18.33
C MET A 163 1.34 -13.01 -18.82
N ARG A 164 1.40 -13.33 -20.12
CA ARG A 164 2.45 -14.21 -20.69
C ARG A 164 3.87 -13.65 -20.56
N HIS A 165 4.01 -12.33 -20.49
CA HIS A 165 5.29 -11.64 -20.32
C HIS A 165 5.52 -11.27 -18.86
N SER A 166 4.49 -10.74 -18.18
CA SER A 166 4.57 -10.30 -16.79
C SER A 166 4.64 -11.47 -15.80
N PHE A 167 4.02 -12.60 -16.13
CA PHE A 167 3.96 -13.80 -15.29
C PHE A 167 4.26 -15.07 -16.11
N PRO A 168 5.53 -15.32 -16.45
CA PRO A 168 5.91 -16.49 -17.24
C PRO A 168 5.54 -17.80 -16.53
N PHE A 169 4.87 -18.72 -17.22
CA PHE A 169 4.44 -20.00 -16.65
C PHE A 169 5.59 -20.91 -16.19
N ASN A 170 6.81 -20.66 -16.66
CA ASN A 170 8.00 -21.42 -16.30
C ASN A 170 8.65 -20.91 -14.99
N ASP A 171 8.15 -19.82 -14.42
CA ASP A 171 8.65 -19.24 -13.17
C ASP A 171 7.60 -19.40 -12.05
N PRO A 172 7.86 -20.26 -11.04
CA PRO A 172 6.94 -20.45 -9.92
C PRO A 172 6.79 -19.19 -9.06
N VAL A 173 7.80 -18.32 -9.00
CA VAL A 173 7.73 -17.06 -8.24
C VAL A 173 6.76 -16.11 -8.92
N ALA A 174 6.86 -15.96 -10.24
CA ALA A 174 5.92 -15.15 -11.01
C ALA A 174 4.47 -15.67 -10.92
N LEU A 175 4.27 -17.00 -10.94
CA LEU A 175 2.94 -17.58 -10.72
C LEU A 175 2.41 -17.31 -9.31
N LYS A 176 3.28 -17.31 -8.30
CA LYS A 176 2.89 -16.95 -6.93
C LYS A 176 2.50 -15.48 -6.83
N GLN A 177 3.24 -14.59 -7.47
CA GLN A 177 2.91 -13.15 -7.50
C GLN A 177 1.58 -12.91 -8.24
N LEU A 178 1.31 -13.63 -9.33
CA LEU A 178 0.00 -13.61 -10.00
C LEU A 178 -1.14 -14.05 -9.07
N GLU A 179 -0.96 -15.16 -8.35
CA GLU A 179 -1.93 -15.64 -7.36
C GLU A 179 -2.21 -14.57 -6.28
N LEU A 180 -1.16 -13.95 -5.74
CA LEU A 180 -1.29 -12.92 -4.71
C LEU A 180 -1.97 -11.65 -5.24
N MET A 181 -1.63 -11.21 -6.45
CA MET A 181 -2.31 -10.09 -7.12
C MET A 181 -3.81 -10.38 -7.29
N LEU A 182 -4.18 -11.59 -7.74
CA LEU A 182 -5.58 -12.00 -7.85
C LEU A 182 -6.29 -12.05 -6.49
N ARG A 183 -5.57 -12.41 -5.41
CA ARG A 183 -6.11 -12.32 -4.03
C ARG A 183 -6.33 -10.88 -3.60
N CYS A 184 -5.44 -9.94 -3.94
CA CYS A 184 -5.67 -8.51 -3.70
C CYS A 184 -6.94 -8.03 -4.40
N LEU A 185 -7.13 -8.39 -5.67
CA LEU A 185 -8.35 -8.06 -6.42
C LEU A 185 -9.59 -8.68 -5.75
N LEU A 186 -9.54 -9.96 -5.39
CA LEU A 186 -10.64 -10.62 -4.69
C LEU A 186 -10.97 -9.91 -3.38
N LYS A 187 -9.95 -9.52 -2.62
CA LYS A 187 -10.11 -8.79 -1.36
C LYS A 187 -10.80 -7.46 -1.60
N ILE A 188 -10.32 -6.62 -2.53
CA ILE A 188 -10.95 -5.34 -2.86
C ILE A 188 -12.43 -5.53 -3.21
N TYR A 189 -12.76 -6.46 -4.12
CA TYR A 189 -14.15 -6.71 -4.53
C TYR A 189 -15.04 -7.23 -3.40
N SER A 190 -14.46 -7.88 -2.39
CA SER A 190 -15.20 -8.35 -1.21
C SER A 190 -15.45 -7.27 -0.16
N MET A 191 -14.68 -6.18 -0.17
CA MET A 191 -14.78 -5.11 0.81
C MET A 191 -16.10 -4.34 0.65
N LYS A 192 -16.78 -4.07 1.77
CA LYS A 192 -17.98 -3.21 1.77
C LYS A 192 -17.66 -1.82 1.24
N ALA A 193 -16.47 -1.32 1.60
CA ALA A 193 -15.96 -0.03 1.15
C ALA A 193 -15.99 0.11 -0.37
N PHE A 194 -15.48 -0.91 -1.07
CA PHE A 194 -15.43 -0.94 -2.53
C PHE A 194 -16.81 -0.90 -3.16
N GLN A 195 -17.78 -1.63 -2.58
CA GLN A 195 -19.16 -1.64 -3.07
C GLN A 195 -19.82 -0.26 -3.00
N VAL A 196 -19.45 0.58 -2.03
CA VAL A 196 -20.00 1.92 -1.90
C VAL A 196 -19.27 2.94 -2.77
N VAL A 197 -17.93 2.93 -2.77
CA VAL A 197 -17.15 3.90 -3.57
C VAL A 197 -17.15 3.59 -5.06
N CYS A 198 -17.41 2.34 -5.44
CA CYS A 198 -17.46 1.88 -6.83
C CYS A 198 -18.73 1.04 -7.09
N PRO A 199 -19.94 1.62 -7.06
CA PRO A 199 -21.19 0.84 -7.10
C PRO A 199 -21.48 0.20 -8.47
N LEU A 200 -20.88 0.71 -9.55
CA LEU A 200 -21.12 0.26 -10.94
C LEU A 200 -20.08 -0.77 -11.42
N HIS A 201 -19.37 -1.44 -10.51
CA HIS A 201 -18.38 -2.45 -10.86
C HIS A 201 -19.05 -3.73 -11.43
N ASN A 202 -18.37 -4.39 -12.37
CA ASN A 202 -18.78 -5.72 -12.84
C ASN A 202 -18.40 -6.79 -11.82
N GLN A 203 -18.84 -8.02 -12.03
CA GLN A 203 -18.37 -9.14 -11.23
C GLN A 203 -16.92 -9.48 -11.59
N LEU A 204 -16.04 -9.61 -10.59
CA LEU A 204 -14.61 -9.84 -10.78
C LEU A 204 -14.27 -10.95 -11.80
N HIS A 205 -14.97 -12.08 -11.72
CA HIS A 205 -14.72 -13.22 -12.61
C HIS A 205 -15.09 -12.94 -14.07
N VAL A 206 -16.07 -12.06 -14.33
CA VAL A 206 -16.47 -11.63 -15.68
C VAL A 206 -15.36 -10.78 -16.29
N ASP A 207 -14.81 -9.83 -15.53
CA ASP A 207 -13.72 -8.97 -16.00
C ASP A 207 -12.44 -9.79 -16.24
N ILE A 208 -12.06 -10.68 -15.31
CA ILE A 208 -10.91 -11.59 -15.48
C ILE A 208 -11.07 -12.40 -16.78
N ALA A 209 -12.24 -13.04 -16.97
CA ALA A 209 -12.48 -13.84 -18.17
C ALA A 209 -12.39 -13.00 -19.44
N THR A 210 -12.89 -11.77 -19.40
CA THR A 210 -12.87 -10.84 -20.54
C THR A 210 -11.46 -10.42 -20.89
N VAL A 211 -10.66 -9.99 -19.90
CA VAL A 211 -9.26 -9.58 -20.09
C VAL A 211 -8.41 -10.74 -20.62
N VAL A 212 -8.56 -11.94 -20.05
CA VAL A 212 -7.79 -13.13 -20.48
C VAL A 212 -8.17 -13.57 -21.90
N LYS A 213 -9.46 -13.56 -22.24
CA LYS A 213 -9.92 -13.87 -23.62
C LYS A 213 -9.35 -12.86 -24.61
N LYS A 214 -9.43 -11.56 -24.29
CA LYS A 214 -8.90 -10.47 -25.12
C LYS A 214 -7.38 -10.61 -25.31
N SER A 215 -6.63 -10.79 -24.23
CA SER A 215 -5.18 -11.03 -24.25
C SER A 215 -4.80 -12.22 -25.12
N THR A 216 -5.56 -13.31 -25.03
CA THR A 216 -5.30 -14.54 -25.80
C THR A 216 -5.57 -14.34 -27.29
N ALA A 217 -6.68 -13.67 -27.65
CA ALA A 217 -6.99 -13.35 -29.03
C ALA A 217 -5.94 -12.41 -29.66
N GLU A 218 -5.49 -11.39 -28.92
CA GLU A 218 -4.45 -10.45 -29.35
C GLU A 218 -3.10 -11.15 -29.58
N TRP A 219 -2.70 -12.02 -28.65
CA TRP A 219 -1.49 -12.81 -28.78
C TRP A 219 -1.56 -13.76 -29.99
N TYR A 220 -2.69 -14.45 -30.17
CA TYR A 220 -2.88 -15.37 -31.30
C TYR A 220 -2.79 -14.63 -32.63
N ARG A 221 -3.40 -13.44 -32.74
CA ARG A 221 -3.31 -12.60 -33.93
C ARG A 221 -1.87 -12.19 -34.24
N LYS A 222 -1.14 -11.70 -33.23
CA LYS A 222 0.30 -11.36 -33.37
C LYS A 222 1.14 -12.55 -33.80
N MET A 223 0.83 -13.75 -33.29
CA MET A 223 1.50 -14.98 -33.70
C MET A 223 1.20 -15.30 -35.16
N CYS A 224 -0.07 -15.24 -35.58
CA CYS A 224 -0.44 -15.44 -36.98
C CYS A 224 0.32 -14.48 -37.91
N ASP A 225 0.35 -13.18 -37.59
CA ASP A 225 1.03 -12.16 -38.39
C ASP A 225 2.55 -12.42 -38.50
N LYS A 226 3.19 -12.85 -37.40
CA LYS A 226 4.62 -13.17 -37.37
C LYS A 226 4.99 -14.38 -38.24
N PHE A 227 4.08 -15.36 -38.32
CA PHE A 227 4.30 -16.61 -39.05
C PHE A 227 3.62 -16.64 -40.43
N GLN A 228 3.04 -15.53 -40.90
CA GLN A 228 2.57 -15.45 -42.28
C GLN A 228 3.76 -15.66 -43.25
N PRO A 229 3.68 -16.65 -44.16
CA PRO A 229 4.70 -16.81 -45.18
C PRO A 229 4.70 -15.55 -46.06
N LYS A 230 5.86 -14.88 -46.15
CA LYS A 230 6.08 -13.80 -47.12
C LYS A 230 5.95 -14.43 -48.51
N VAL A 231 4.77 -14.37 -49.11
CA VAL A 231 4.56 -14.74 -50.51
C VAL A 231 5.43 -13.79 -51.33
N LYS A 232 6.59 -14.27 -51.80
CA LYS A 232 7.36 -13.58 -52.84
C LYS A 232 6.46 -13.53 -54.07
N VAL A 233 5.81 -12.39 -54.28
CA VAL A 233 5.16 -12.09 -55.56
C VAL A 233 6.27 -12.16 -56.61
N ARG A 234 6.27 -13.23 -57.40
CA ARG A 234 7.07 -13.31 -58.63
C ARG A 234 6.56 -12.18 -59.51
N VAL A 235 7.36 -11.14 -59.66
CA VAL A 235 7.21 -10.15 -60.73
C VAL A 235 7.41 -10.94 -62.02
N THR A 236 6.31 -11.20 -62.73
CA THR A 236 6.34 -11.69 -64.11
C THR A 236 6.99 -10.61 -64.96
N VAL A 237 8.14 -10.98 -65.54
CA VAL A 237 8.88 -10.23 -66.57
C VAL A 237 8.08 -10.19 -67.86
#